data_AF-A0A7Y2JM53-F1
#
_entry.id   AF-A0A7Y2JM53-F1
#
_cell.length_a   1.000
_cell.length_b   1.000
_cell.length_c   1.000
_cell.angle_alpha   90.00
_cell.angle_beta   90.00
_cell.angle_gamma   90.00
#
_symmetry.space_group_name_H-M   'P 1'
#
loop_
_entity.id
_entity.type
_entity.pdbx_description
1 polymer ?
#
loop_
_entity_poly.entity_id
_entity_poly.type
_entity_poly.pdbx_seq_one_letter_code
_entity_poly.pdbx_strand_id
1 'polypeptide(L)' 'RMNDDDITAIIAQNREIATMLQIQGTPTFLIGETFIRGLAEIEQMRNIVELVREEQS' A
#
# COMPACT_ATOMS: atom_id res chain seq x y z
N ARG A 1 -1.02 -20.45 14.08
CA ARG A 1 -1.77 -20.95 12.89
C ARG A 1 -2.58 -19.78 12.32
N MET A 2 -3.05 -19.77 11.07
CA MET A 2 -3.75 -18.60 10.48
C MET A 2 -5.01 -18.13 11.25
N ASN A 3 -5.54 -18.98 12.13
CA ASN A 3 -6.72 -18.68 12.95
C ASN A 3 -6.37 -18.23 14.38
N ASP A 4 -5.10 -17.92 14.66
CA ASP A 4 -4.74 -17.32 15.95
C ASP A 4 -5.33 -15.89 16.01
N ASP A 5 -5.73 -15.47 17.20
CA ASP A 5 -6.46 -14.20 17.41
C ASP A 5 -5.63 -12.97 16.99
N ASP A 6 -4.31 -13.04 17.11
CA ASP A 6 -3.36 -12.00 16.71
C ASP A 6 -3.33 -11.79 15.20
N ILE A 7 -3.34 -12.86 14.40
CA ILE A 7 -3.41 -12.78 12.93
C ILE A 7 -4.74 -12.16 12.50
N THR A 8 -5.84 -12.57 13.15
CA THR A 8 -7.18 -12.02 12.86
C THR A 8 -7.24 -10.52 13.14
N ALA A 9 -6.65 -10.08 14.26
CA ALA A 9 -6.58 -8.67 14.63
C ALA A 9 -5.77 -7.84 13.61
N ILE A 10 -4.61 -8.35 13.16
CA ILE A 10 -3.77 -7.67 12.15
C ILE A 10 -4.52 -7.50 10.82
N ILE A 11 -5.24 -8.54 10.38
CA ILE A 11 -6.03 -8.48 9.14
C ILE A 11 -7.16 -7.45 9.27
N ALA A 12 -7.84 -7.40 10.42
CA ALA A 12 -8.91 -6.43 10.67
C ALA A 12 -8.38 -4.99 10.63
N GLN A 13 -7.25 -4.72 11.31
CA GLN A 13 -6.61 -3.41 11.31
C GLN A 13 -6.19 -2.96 9.91
N ASN A 14 -5.59 -3.86 9.12
CA ASN A 14 -5.19 -3.54 7.75
C ASN A 14 -6.39 -3.23 6.84
N ARG A 15 -7.53 -3.91 7.02
CA ARG A 15 -8.76 -3.61 6.28
C ARG A 15 -9.33 -2.25 6.66
N GLU A 16 -9.31 -1.89 7.94
CA GLU A 16 -9.75 -0.58 8.41
C GLU A 16 -8.91 0.54 7.79
N ILE A 17 -7.58 0.39 7.77
CA ILE A 17 -6.67 1.32 7.09
C ILE A 17 -7.02 1.45 5.61
N ALA A 18 -7.22 0.32 4.91
CA ALA A 18 -7.60 0.35 3.50
C ALA A 18 -8.95 1.06 3.25
N THR A 19 -9.93 0.90 4.15
CA THR A 19 -11.21 1.62 4.10
C THR A 19 -11.02 3.12 4.31
N MET A 20 -10.23 3.53 5.31
CA MET A 20 -9.92 4.94 5.58
C MET A 20 -9.23 5.61 4.37
N LEU A 21 -8.32 4.89 3.72
CA LEU A 21 -7.61 5.35 2.52
C LEU A 21 -8.40 5.19 1.21
N GLN A 22 -9.67 4.74 1.28
CA GLN A 22 -10.53 4.51 0.12
C GLN A 22 -9.89 3.63 -0.97
N ILE A 23 -9.18 2.58 -0.56
CA ILE A 23 -8.59 1.59 -1.48
C ILE A 23 -9.72 0.66 -1.97
N GLN A 24 -10.14 0.84 -3.22
CA GLN A 24 -11.28 0.14 -3.82
C GLN A 24 -10.88 -1.06 -4.71
N GLY A 25 -9.58 -1.32 -4.89
CA GLY A 25 -9.09 -2.38 -5.76
C GLY A 25 -7.66 -2.78 -5.46
N THR A 26 -7.29 -3.98 -5.90
CA THR A 26 -5.96 -4.57 -5.73
C THR A 26 -5.35 -4.91 -7.08
N PRO A 27 -4.02 -4.78 -7.26
CA PRO A 27 -3.07 -4.23 -6.31
C PRO A 27 -3.17 -2.70 -6.20
N THR A 28 -2.84 -2.15 -5.03
CA THR A 28 -2.64 -0.71 -4.79
C THR A 28 -1.39 -0.55 -3.93
N PHE A 29 -0.54 0.41 -4.27
CA PHE A 29 0.67 0.75 -3.51
C PHE A 29 0.55 2.19 -2.98
N LEU A 30 1.08 2.42 -1.78
CA LEU A 30 1.24 3.74 -1.18
C LEU A 30 2.74 3.94 -0.91
N ILE A 31 3.35 4.93 -1.56
CA ILE A 31 4.77 5.27 -1.42
C ILE A 31 4.85 6.74 -1.02
N GLY A 32 5.24 7.02 0.23
CA GLY A 32 5.04 8.36 0.79
C GLY A 32 3.55 8.70 0.81
N GLU A 33 3.17 9.78 0.11
CA GLU A 33 1.77 10.18 -0.09
C GLU A 33 1.22 9.79 -1.47
N THR A 34 2.03 9.13 -2.31
CA THR A 34 1.68 8.77 -3.67
C THR A 34 0.95 7.44 -3.73
N PHE A 35 -0.27 7.44 -4.29
CA PHE A 35 -1.05 6.24 -4.57
C PHE A 35 -0.82 5.73 -5.99
N ILE A 36 -0.48 4.45 -6.12
CA ILE A 36 -0.37 3.74 -7.40
C ILE A 36 -1.46 2.67 -7.42
N ARG A 37 -2.42 2.80 -8.34
CA ARG A 37 -3.56 1.87 -8.45
C ARG A 37 -3.35 0.95 -9.64
N GLY A 38 -3.60 -0.33 -9.44
CA GLY A 38 -3.40 -1.36 -10.46
C GLY A 38 -1.95 -1.83 -10.56
N LEU A 39 -1.72 -2.76 -11.48
CA LEU A 39 -0.39 -3.28 -11.75
C LEU A 39 0.45 -2.21 -12.47
N ALA A 40 1.65 -1.96 -11.97
CA ALA A 40 2.65 -1.11 -12.62
C ALA A 40 3.87 -1.96 -12.97
N GLU A 41 4.55 -1.60 -14.07
CA GLU A 41 5.81 -2.24 -14.46
C GLU A 41 6.93 -1.90 -13.49
N ILE A 42 7.92 -2.79 -13.35
CA ILE A 42 8.99 -2.63 -12.36
C ILE A 42 9.78 -1.33 -12.53
N GLU A 43 10.04 -0.91 -13.76
CA GLU A 43 10.76 0.34 -14.06
C GLU A 43 9.94 1.57 -13.68
N GLN A 44 8.61 1.52 -13.84
CA GLN A 44 7.71 2.59 -13.39
C GLN A 44 7.74 2.72 -11.86
N MET A 45 7.71 1.58 -11.15
CA MET A 45 7.79 1.56 -9.69
C MET A 45 9.11 2.15 -9.19
N ARG A 46 10.25 1.84 -9.84
CA ARG A 46 11.56 2.41 -9.50
C ARG A 46 11.59 3.92 -9.63
N ASN A 47 11.13 4.46 -10.76
CA ASN A 47 11.09 5.90 -11.00
C ASN A 47 10.22 6.64 -9.98
N ILE A 48 9.08 6.05 -9.58
CA ILE A 48 8.20 6.66 -8.57
C ILE A 48 8.89 6.68 -7.20
N VAL A 49 9.58 5.61 -6.82
CA VAL A 49 10.35 5.57 -5.57
C VAL A 49 11.46 6.63 -5.55
N GLU A 50 12.16 6.84 -6.66
CA GLU A 50 13.18 7.88 -6.78
C GLU A 50 12.56 9.28 -6.62
N LEU A 51 11.48 9.57 -7.35
CA LEU A 51 10.77 10.84 -7.26
C LEU A 51 10.30 11.13 -5.83
N VAL A 52 9.65 10.17 -5.17
CA VAL A 52 9.16 10.36 -3.78
C VAL A 52 10.32 10.59 -2.80
N ARG A 53 11.50 9.99 -3.01
CA ARG A 53 12.66 10.24 -2.15
C ARG A 53 13.24 11.64 -2.34
N GLU A 54 13.26 12.12 -3.58
CA GLU A 54 13.70 13.49 -3.89
C GLU A 54 12.75 14.53 -3.27
N GLU A 55 11.43 14.30 -3.31
CA GLU A 55 10.42 15.19 -2.70
C GLU A 55 10.49 15.26 -1.16
N GLN A 56 11.05 14.22 -0.51
CA GLN A 56 11.17 14.16 0.96
C GLN A 56 12.54 14.63 1.50
N SER A 57 13.47 15.02 0.61
CA SER A 57 14.81 15.51 0.97
C SER A 57 14.84 17.04 1.10
#